data_AF-A0A359G5Q0-F1
#
_entry.id   AF-A0A359G5Q0-F1
#
_cell.length_a   1.000
_cell.length_b   1.000
_cell.length_c   1.000
_cell.angle_alpha   90.00
_cell.angle_beta   90.00
_cell.angle_gamma   90.00
#
_symmetry.space_group_name_H-M   'P 1'
#
loop_
_entity.id
_entity.type
_entity.pdbx_description
1 polymer ?
#
loop_
_entity_poly.entity_id
_entity_poly.type
_entity_poly.pdbx_seq_one_letter_code
_entity_poly.pdbx_strand_id
1 'polypeptide(L)'
;METIIAYWRRLRRNRLAWNLTLIAAILVGLTLAAHLTMQVATRHGARRTVPDFSGIRFDDAQRIARERSLELHINDSLFVPAYDGGIVLDQLPEGGTEVKPGRTVYVTINSFRQKMVEVPYVAGRSLRQAKNMLEIAGLQIEQLVYRPDIATNYVLEEAYDGRKISASTRLEAEMGSGVTLYVGVESGHAGTVVPQTVGLPLHEARSRLWEQGLNIGRVLFDEGINLLNQKEARVYLQSPSGERSAALGSKVDLRLTLDRKKLSDHRTTAEKQARKSARERVTAERERADSLERAHAGHPAPAGGATNNDEFFDR
;
A
#
# COMPACT_ATOMS: atom_id res chain seq x y z
N MET A 1 -2.98 81.54 22.36
CA MET A 1 -1.66 81.08 22.87
C MET A 1 -1.57 81.19 24.39
N GLU A 2 -2.12 82.22 25.04
CA GLU A 2 -2.08 82.35 26.51
C GLU A 2 -2.84 81.26 27.29
N THR A 3 -3.95 80.76 26.74
CA THR A 3 -4.77 79.72 27.37
C THR A 3 -4.02 78.38 27.50
N ILE A 4 -3.17 78.05 26.54
CA ILE A 4 -2.35 76.83 26.54
C ILE A 4 -1.26 76.97 27.62
N ILE A 5 -0.58 78.11 27.70
CA ILE A 5 0.48 78.38 28.67
C ILE A 5 -0.06 78.37 30.11
N ALA A 6 -1.26 78.93 30.32
CA ALA A 6 -1.94 78.90 31.62
C ALA A 6 -2.34 77.47 32.03
N TYR A 7 -2.76 76.64 31.07
CA TYR A 7 -3.09 75.23 31.28
C TYR A 7 -1.86 74.41 31.71
N TRP A 8 -0.73 74.60 31.03
CA TRP A 8 0.56 73.98 31.38
C TRP A 8 1.07 74.39 32.77
N ARG A 9 0.89 75.66 33.17
CA ARG A 9 1.24 76.16 34.50
C ARG A 9 0.39 75.54 35.61
N ARG A 10 -0.91 75.33 35.36
CA ARG A 10 -1.86 74.70 36.31
C ARG A 10 -1.67 73.18 36.41
N LEU A 11 -1.32 72.55 35.29
CA LEU A 11 -1.01 71.12 35.20
C LEU A 11 0.25 70.76 35.99
N ARG A 12 1.30 71.59 35.90
CA ARG A 12 2.57 71.41 36.63
C ARG A 12 2.48 71.66 38.14
N ARG A 13 1.40 72.29 38.62
CA ARG A 13 1.12 72.54 40.05
C ARG A 13 0.59 71.30 40.77
N ASN A 14 -0.14 70.43 40.06
CA ASN A 14 -0.68 69.19 40.61
C ASN A 14 0.25 68.02 40.22
N ARG A 15 1.04 67.53 41.18
CA ARG A 15 2.03 66.45 40.96
C ARG A 15 1.45 65.22 40.23
N LEU A 16 0.20 64.84 40.55
CA LEU A 16 -0.49 63.72 39.91
C LEU A 16 -0.81 63.97 38.43
N ALA A 17 -1.37 65.12 38.09
CA ALA A 17 -1.76 65.43 36.70
C ALA A 17 -0.54 65.63 35.78
N TRP A 18 0.55 66.16 36.33
CA TRP A 18 1.85 66.25 35.65
C TRP A 18 2.45 64.86 35.38
N ASN A 19 2.46 63.97 36.37
CA ASN A 19 2.96 62.61 36.18
C ASN A 19 2.10 61.83 35.17
N LEU A 20 0.77 61.98 35.20
CA LEU A 20 -0.13 61.32 34.23
C LEU A 20 0.10 61.79 32.79
N THR A 21 0.38 63.07 32.57
CA THR A 21 0.67 63.60 31.23
C THR A 21 2.06 63.19 30.72
N LEU A 22 3.05 63.09 31.61
CA LEU A 22 4.35 62.48 31.28
C LEU A 22 4.21 61.00 30.93
N ILE A 23 3.43 60.23 31.70
CA ILE A 23 3.15 58.81 31.41
C ILE A 23 2.46 58.68 30.05
N ALA A 24 1.47 59.51 29.76
CA ALA A 24 0.79 59.52 28.47
C ALA A 24 1.74 59.85 27.31
N ALA A 25 2.62 60.85 27.46
CA ALA A 25 3.61 61.20 26.45
C ALA A 25 4.64 60.08 26.21
N ILE A 26 5.09 59.42 27.28
CA ILE A 26 6.00 58.27 27.20
C ILE A 26 5.32 57.09 26.51
N LEU A 27 4.05 56.80 26.85
CA LEU A 27 3.27 55.75 26.18
C LEU A 27 3.11 56.04 24.69
N VAL A 28 2.80 57.27 24.30
CA VAL A 28 2.71 57.67 22.88
C VAL A 28 4.07 57.55 22.19
N GLY A 29 5.16 57.94 22.85
CA GLY A 29 6.51 57.76 22.32
C GLY A 29 6.88 56.30 22.11
N LEU A 30 6.55 55.43 23.08
CA LEU A 30 6.78 53.99 23.01
C LEU A 30 5.96 53.33 21.90
N THR A 31 4.69 53.71 21.72
CA THR A 31 3.86 53.16 20.63
C THR A 31 4.35 53.61 19.26
N LEU A 32 4.77 54.87 19.11
CA LEU A 32 5.36 55.36 17.86
C LEU A 32 6.68 54.67 17.53
N ALA A 33 7.55 54.53 18.53
CA ALA A 33 8.83 53.83 18.38
C ALA A 33 8.61 52.36 18.03
N ALA A 34 7.70 51.66 18.71
CA ALA A 34 7.34 50.28 18.39
C ALA A 34 6.77 50.15 16.96
N HIS A 35 5.92 51.10 16.53
CA HIS A 35 5.34 51.09 15.19
C HIS A 35 6.40 51.28 14.09
N LEU A 36 7.29 52.27 14.25
CA LEU A 36 8.40 52.53 13.32
C LEU A 36 9.39 51.35 13.28
N THR A 37 9.72 50.79 14.45
CA THR A 37 10.61 49.62 14.56
C THR A 37 9.98 48.42 13.85
N MET A 38 8.68 48.19 14.01
CA MET A 38 7.96 47.14 13.29
C MET A 38 7.98 47.38 11.77
N GLN A 39 7.78 48.60 11.29
CA GLN A 39 7.80 48.90 9.86
C GLN A 39 9.18 48.62 9.22
N VAL A 40 10.27 49.02 9.90
CA VAL A 40 11.64 48.80 9.43
C VAL A 40 12.06 47.34 9.57
N ALA A 41 11.77 46.70 10.72
CA ALA A 41 12.16 45.32 10.99
C ALA A 41 11.40 44.31 10.13
N THR A 42 10.12 44.57 9.81
CA THR A 42 9.29 43.61 9.06
C THR A 42 9.39 43.74 7.53
N ARG A 43 10.16 44.71 7.01
CA ARG A 43 10.35 44.98 5.56
C ARG A 43 9.04 44.86 4.77
N HIS A 44 8.03 45.65 5.16
CA HIS A 44 6.76 45.74 4.43
C HIS A 44 7.01 46.18 2.97
N GLY A 45 6.73 45.31 1.99
CA GLY A 45 6.60 45.71 0.58
C GLY A 45 7.55 45.05 -0.42
N ALA A 46 8.61 44.36 0.01
CA ALA A 46 9.38 43.53 -0.93
C ALA A 46 8.59 42.24 -1.19
N ARG A 47 8.03 42.10 -2.38
CA ARG A 47 7.37 40.89 -2.85
C ARG A 47 8.12 40.33 -4.04
N ARG A 48 8.23 39.02 -4.11
CA ARG A 48 8.85 38.27 -5.21
C ARG A 48 7.83 37.28 -5.71
N THR A 49 7.63 37.27 -7.03
CA THR A 49 6.82 36.24 -7.68
C THR A 49 7.62 34.95 -7.70
N VAL A 50 7.01 33.88 -7.21
CA VAL A 50 7.58 32.53 -7.25
C VAL A 50 7.55 32.04 -8.70
N PRO A 51 8.69 31.66 -9.31
CA PRO A 51 8.71 30.99 -10.60
C PRO A 51 8.00 29.63 -10.54
N ASP A 52 7.50 29.17 -11.67
CA ASP A 52 7.11 27.77 -11.81
C ASP A 52 8.37 26.93 -12.07
N PHE A 53 8.66 26.03 -11.14
CA PHE A 53 9.74 25.08 -11.17
C PHE A 53 9.25 23.69 -11.62
N SER A 54 7.98 23.51 -11.94
CA SER A 54 7.44 22.23 -12.40
C SER A 54 8.09 21.80 -13.72
N GLY A 55 8.50 20.54 -13.81
CA GLY A 55 9.07 19.95 -15.03
C GLY A 55 10.54 20.29 -15.30
N ILE A 56 11.18 21.14 -14.50
CA ILE A 56 12.63 21.39 -14.60
C ILE A 56 13.43 20.56 -13.59
N ARG A 57 14.72 20.36 -13.87
CA ARG A 57 15.62 19.64 -12.96
C ARG A 57 15.87 20.46 -11.69
N PHE A 58 15.93 19.78 -10.55
CA PHE A 58 16.11 20.40 -9.24
C PHE A 58 17.35 21.32 -9.18
N ASP A 59 18.47 20.91 -9.79
CA ASP A 59 19.70 21.71 -9.82
C ASP A 59 19.51 23.05 -10.55
N ASP A 60 18.75 23.04 -11.65
CA ASP A 60 18.42 24.23 -12.44
C ASP A 60 17.40 25.09 -11.69
N ALA A 61 16.39 24.47 -11.08
CA ALA A 61 15.41 25.13 -10.22
C ALA A 61 16.11 25.87 -9.07
N GLN A 62 17.09 25.22 -8.43
CA GLN A 62 17.88 25.79 -7.34
C GLN A 62 18.66 27.03 -7.77
N ARG A 63 19.20 27.03 -8.99
CA ARG A 63 19.88 28.19 -9.57
C ARG A 63 18.89 29.35 -9.78
N ILE A 64 17.75 29.09 -10.41
CA ILE A 64 16.70 30.08 -10.67
C ILE A 64 16.13 30.67 -9.36
N ALA A 65 15.91 29.83 -8.35
CA ALA A 65 15.41 30.28 -7.05
C ALA A 65 16.40 31.22 -6.36
N ARG A 66 17.71 30.91 -6.35
CA ARG A 66 18.74 31.78 -5.78
C ARG A 66 18.78 33.15 -6.47
N GLU A 67 18.66 33.19 -7.79
CA GLU A 67 18.58 34.44 -8.56
C GLU A 67 17.37 35.31 -8.17
N ARG A 68 16.27 34.69 -7.73
CA ARG A 68 15.05 35.36 -7.26
C ARG A 68 15.02 35.61 -5.75
N SER A 69 16.13 35.35 -5.04
CA SER A 69 16.21 35.44 -3.57
C SER A 69 15.18 34.53 -2.88
N LEU A 70 14.96 33.33 -3.43
CA LEU A 70 14.13 32.26 -2.89
C LEU A 70 15.02 31.09 -2.49
N GLU A 71 14.59 30.33 -1.48
CA GLU A 71 15.25 29.11 -1.07
C GLU A 71 14.42 27.90 -1.51
N LEU A 72 15.05 26.87 -2.06
CA LEU A 72 14.37 25.63 -2.42
C LEU A 72 14.70 24.54 -1.41
N HIS A 73 13.67 23.85 -0.94
CA HIS A 73 13.80 22.72 -0.04
C HIS A 73 13.00 21.53 -0.56
N ILE A 74 13.63 20.37 -0.64
CA ILE A 74 12.94 19.14 -1.00
C ILE A 74 12.12 18.71 0.21
N ASN A 75 10.79 18.72 0.08
CA ASN A 75 9.88 18.29 1.14
C ASN A 75 9.54 16.81 1.02
N ASP A 76 9.36 16.34 -0.22
CA ASP A 76 8.99 14.97 -0.50
C ASP A 76 9.58 14.50 -1.84
N SER A 77 9.60 13.18 -2.05
CA SER A 77 9.98 12.57 -3.31
C SER A 77 9.00 11.48 -3.70
N LEU A 78 8.49 11.54 -4.92
CA LEU A 78 7.61 10.51 -5.50
C LEU A 78 8.33 9.80 -6.63
N PHE A 79 7.99 8.54 -6.88
CA PHE A 79 8.51 7.84 -8.07
C PHE A 79 7.41 7.72 -9.11
N VAL A 80 7.56 8.46 -10.20
CA VAL A 80 6.67 8.42 -11.36
C VAL A 80 7.49 7.96 -12.56
N PRO A 81 7.29 6.72 -13.06
CA PRO A 81 8.09 6.15 -14.15
C PRO A 81 8.09 6.95 -15.46
N ALA A 82 7.11 7.84 -15.64
CA ALA A 82 6.97 8.69 -16.82
C ALA A 82 7.94 9.90 -16.84
N TYR A 83 8.59 10.20 -15.71
CA TYR A 83 9.50 11.33 -15.59
C TYR A 83 10.90 10.86 -15.21
N ASP A 84 11.92 11.65 -15.56
CA ASP A 84 13.30 11.41 -15.14
C ASP A 84 13.48 11.74 -13.65
N GLY A 85 14.42 11.06 -13.00
CA GLY A 85 14.82 11.38 -11.63
C GLY A 85 15.38 12.79 -11.49
N GLY A 86 15.04 13.46 -10.39
CA GLY A 86 15.50 14.80 -10.06
C GLY A 86 14.69 15.93 -10.71
N ILE A 87 13.63 15.63 -11.47
CA ILE A 87 12.68 16.65 -11.96
C ILE A 87 11.74 17.07 -10.83
N VAL A 88 11.42 18.35 -10.73
CA VAL A 88 10.38 18.84 -9.81
C VAL A 88 9.01 18.49 -10.35
N LEU A 89 8.23 17.75 -9.57
CA LEU A 89 6.87 17.31 -9.89
C LEU A 89 5.83 18.32 -9.41
N ASP A 90 6.07 18.92 -8.24
CA ASP A 90 5.14 19.83 -7.59
C ASP A 90 5.90 20.81 -6.70
N GLN A 91 5.27 21.95 -6.41
CA GLN A 91 5.84 22.99 -5.55
C GLN A 91 4.80 23.68 -4.69
N LEU A 92 5.25 24.18 -3.54
CA LEU A 92 4.46 25.00 -2.65
C LEU A 92 5.32 26.13 -2.06
N PRO A 93 4.97 27.42 -2.27
CA PRO A 93 3.80 27.95 -2.99
C PRO A 93 3.81 27.71 -4.51
N GLU A 94 2.62 27.73 -5.12
CA GLU A 94 2.43 27.60 -6.57
C GLU A 94 3.11 28.74 -7.34
N GLY A 95 3.53 28.43 -8.58
CA GLY A 95 4.10 29.41 -9.50
C GLY A 95 3.17 30.61 -9.70
N GLY A 96 3.74 31.81 -9.77
CA GLY A 96 2.98 33.06 -9.87
C GLY A 96 2.57 33.67 -8.52
N THR A 97 2.71 32.94 -7.40
CA THR A 97 2.38 33.46 -6.07
C THR A 97 3.38 34.54 -5.62
N GLU A 98 2.91 35.60 -4.98
CA GLU A 98 3.77 36.61 -4.36
C GLU A 98 4.20 36.21 -2.94
N VAL A 99 5.51 36.15 -2.70
CA VAL A 99 6.08 35.84 -1.39
C VAL A 99 7.08 36.90 -0.94
N LYS A 100 7.38 36.91 0.36
CA LYS A 100 8.49 37.72 0.89
C LYS A 100 9.84 37.16 0.41
N PRO A 101 10.87 38.00 0.18
CA PRO A 101 12.22 37.55 -0.08
C PRO A 101 12.73 36.60 1.01
N GLY A 102 13.53 35.62 0.63
CA GLY A 102 14.04 34.58 1.54
C GLY A 102 12.99 33.54 1.93
N ARG A 103 11.82 33.51 1.27
CA ARG A 103 10.83 32.47 1.51
C ARG A 103 11.34 31.14 0.95
N THR A 104 11.24 30.09 1.77
CA THR A 104 11.43 28.71 1.35
C THR A 104 10.25 28.23 0.51
N VAL A 105 10.54 27.79 -0.71
CA VAL A 105 9.64 27.06 -1.59
C VAL A 105 9.94 25.58 -1.40
N TYR A 106 8.92 24.84 -0.97
CA TYR A 106 8.99 23.40 -0.82
C TYR A 106 8.70 22.76 -2.17
N VAL A 107 9.51 21.78 -2.57
CA VAL A 107 9.31 21.05 -3.82
C VAL A 107 9.21 19.56 -3.57
N THR A 108 8.37 18.92 -4.37
CA THR A 108 8.30 17.47 -4.50
C THR A 108 9.07 17.09 -5.74
N ILE A 109 10.06 16.22 -5.61
CA ILE A 109 10.89 15.78 -6.74
C ILE A 109 10.53 14.36 -7.18
N ASN A 110 10.81 14.04 -8.43
CA ASN A 110 10.78 12.68 -8.90
C ASN A 110 12.03 11.94 -8.40
N SER A 111 11.86 10.84 -7.69
CA SER A 111 12.96 10.02 -7.19
C SER A 111 13.69 9.33 -8.36
N PHE A 112 15.00 9.14 -8.21
CA PHE A 112 15.81 8.40 -9.18
C PHE A 112 15.51 6.89 -9.19
N ARG A 113 15.00 6.38 -8.08
CA ARG A 113 14.66 4.96 -7.91
C ARG A 113 13.37 4.81 -7.13
N GLN A 114 12.71 3.66 -7.30
CA GLN A 114 11.55 3.30 -6.51
C GLN A 114 11.93 3.24 -5.02
N LYS A 115 10.97 3.54 -4.15
CA LYS A 115 11.19 3.49 -2.69
C LYS A 115 11.60 2.07 -2.29
N MET A 116 12.74 1.95 -1.62
CA MET A 116 13.21 0.68 -1.06
C MET A 116 12.51 0.41 0.28
N VAL A 117 12.17 -0.84 0.52
CA VAL A 117 11.56 -1.33 1.77
C VAL A 117 12.28 -2.59 2.23
N GLU A 118 12.39 -2.77 3.54
CA GLU A 118 12.99 -3.97 4.11
C GLU A 118 12.06 -5.18 3.87
N VAL A 119 12.64 -6.29 3.42
CA VAL A 119 11.91 -7.54 3.25
C VAL A 119 11.79 -8.23 4.61
N PRO A 120 10.58 -8.35 5.19
CA PRO A 120 10.40 -8.94 6.51
C PRO A 120 10.62 -10.44 6.45
N TYR A 121 11.19 -11.03 7.51
CA TYR A 121 11.34 -12.48 7.62
C TYR A 121 9.99 -13.14 7.99
N VAL A 122 9.42 -13.95 7.10
CA VAL A 122 8.09 -14.57 7.29
C VAL A 122 8.11 -16.09 7.42
N ALA A 123 9.26 -16.74 7.28
CA ALA A 123 9.35 -18.19 7.48
C ALA A 123 8.99 -18.56 8.94
N GLY A 124 8.31 -19.69 9.10
CA GLY A 124 7.75 -20.13 10.37
C GLY A 124 6.38 -19.52 10.72
N ARG A 125 5.73 -18.82 9.77
CA ARG A 125 4.39 -18.24 9.93
C ARG A 125 3.38 -18.94 9.04
N SER A 126 2.09 -18.78 9.36
CA SER A 126 1.04 -19.18 8.42
C SER A 126 1.07 -18.32 7.16
N LEU A 127 0.66 -18.87 6.01
CA LEU A 127 0.59 -18.17 4.73
C LEU A 127 -0.17 -16.84 4.84
N ARG A 128 -1.27 -16.82 5.59
CA ARG A 128 -2.08 -15.62 5.83
C ARG A 128 -1.32 -14.56 6.63
N GLN A 129 -0.55 -14.95 7.64
CA GLN A 129 0.29 -14.01 8.40
C GLN A 129 1.43 -13.47 7.53
N ALA A 130 2.10 -14.33 6.77
CA ALA A 130 3.16 -13.95 5.85
C ALA A 130 2.67 -12.95 4.80
N LYS A 131 1.51 -13.22 4.17
CA LYS A 131 0.83 -12.30 3.26
C LYS A 131 0.65 -10.92 3.89
N ASN A 132 0.07 -10.85 5.09
CA ASN A 132 -0.18 -9.57 5.76
C ASN A 132 1.12 -8.83 6.08
N MET A 133 2.17 -9.53 6.51
CA MET A 133 3.47 -8.92 6.78
C MET A 133 4.09 -8.33 5.51
N LEU A 134 4.04 -9.05 4.40
CA LEU A 134 4.51 -8.57 3.11
C LEU A 134 3.69 -7.37 2.61
N GLU A 135 2.35 -7.44 2.68
CA GLU A 135 1.46 -6.34 2.26
C GLU A 135 1.71 -5.06 3.09
N ILE A 136 1.92 -5.18 4.41
CA ILE A 136 2.26 -4.04 5.30
C ILE A 136 3.62 -3.44 4.93
N ALA A 137 4.61 -4.27 4.58
CA ALA A 137 5.90 -3.81 4.11
C ALA A 137 5.83 -3.17 2.70
N GLY A 138 4.68 -3.25 2.02
CA GLY A 138 4.51 -2.78 0.64
C GLY A 138 5.06 -3.75 -0.40
N LEU A 139 5.23 -5.02 -0.05
CA LEU A 139 5.69 -6.11 -0.93
C LEU A 139 4.52 -7.01 -1.34
N GLN A 140 4.75 -7.83 -2.36
CA GLN A 140 3.76 -8.77 -2.90
C GLN A 140 4.28 -10.21 -2.80
N ILE A 141 3.40 -11.18 -2.97
CA ILE A 141 3.81 -12.58 -3.18
C ILE A 141 4.03 -12.76 -4.67
N GLU A 142 5.25 -13.13 -5.06
CA GLU A 142 5.58 -13.46 -6.45
C GLU A 142 4.99 -14.83 -6.81
N GLN A 143 5.31 -15.84 -6.00
CA GLN A 143 4.93 -17.22 -6.23
C GLN A 143 4.85 -18.01 -4.93
N LEU A 144 3.82 -18.86 -4.84
CA LEU A 144 3.68 -19.92 -3.84
C LEU A 144 4.20 -21.23 -4.43
N VAL A 145 5.18 -21.83 -3.79
CA VAL A 145 5.76 -23.12 -4.19
C VAL A 145 5.48 -24.12 -3.08
N TYR A 146 4.58 -25.06 -3.35
CA TYR A 146 4.18 -26.05 -2.36
C TYR A 146 5.18 -27.21 -2.29
N ARG A 147 5.54 -27.62 -1.07
CA ARG A 147 6.43 -28.73 -0.76
C ARG A 147 5.75 -29.68 0.25
N PRO A 148 5.97 -31.00 0.19
CA PRO A 148 5.44 -31.92 1.18
C PRO A 148 5.87 -31.53 2.60
N ASP A 149 4.91 -31.39 3.51
CA ASP A 149 5.14 -31.05 4.92
C ASP A 149 3.95 -31.51 5.77
N ILE A 150 4.12 -31.64 7.08
CA ILE A 150 3.02 -32.00 7.99
C ILE A 150 1.99 -30.88 8.14
N ALA A 151 2.37 -29.62 7.89
CA ALA A 151 1.51 -28.46 8.09
C ALA A 151 1.15 -27.79 6.75
N THR A 152 -0.11 -27.92 6.35
CA THR A 152 -0.62 -27.23 5.16
C THR A 152 -0.69 -25.71 5.39
N ASN A 153 -0.25 -24.93 4.40
CA ASN A 153 -0.23 -23.46 4.44
C ASN A 153 0.72 -22.84 5.49
N TYR A 154 1.75 -23.58 5.89
CA TYR A 154 2.84 -23.07 6.72
C TYR A 154 4.04 -22.65 5.86
N VAL A 155 4.59 -21.46 6.06
CA VAL A 155 5.74 -20.98 5.28
C VAL A 155 7.02 -21.62 5.82
N LEU A 156 7.64 -22.45 5.00
CA LEU A 156 8.87 -23.17 5.30
C LEU A 156 10.10 -22.30 5.03
N GLU A 157 10.05 -21.52 3.95
CA GLU A 157 11.16 -20.74 3.43
C GLU A 157 10.63 -19.61 2.57
N GLU A 158 11.38 -18.52 2.47
CA GLU A 158 11.10 -17.43 1.54
C GLU A 158 12.37 -17.08 0.75
N ALA A 159 12.17 -16.56 -0.45
CA ALA A 159 13.23 -16.12 -1.31
C ALA A 159 12.84 -14.83 -2.06
N TYR A 160 13.83 -13.97 -2.26
CA TYR A 160 13.71 -12.78 -3.09
C TYR A 160 14.81 -12.82 -4.15
N ASP A 161 14.44 -12.63 -5.41
CA ASP A 161 15.39 -12.69 -6.54
C ASP A 161 16.25 -13.98 -6.55
N GLY A 162 15.60 -15.12 -6.26
CA GLY A 162 16.24 -16.44 -6.15
C GLY A 162 17.13 -16.63 -4.92
N ARG A 163 17.32 -15.61 -4.07
CA ARG A 163 18.13 -15.69 -2.85
C ARG A 163 17.24 -16.00 -1.65
N LYS A 164 17.58 -17.05 -0.91
CA LYS A 164 16.92 -17.40 0.35
C LYS A 164 17.14 -16.30 1.38
N ILE A 165 16.08 -15.92 2.07
CA ILE A 165 16.12 -14.95 3.17
C ILE A 165 16.18 -15.72 4.50
N SER A 166 17.05 -15.28 5.40
CA SER A 166 17.12 -15.76 6.78
C SER A 166 16.75 -14.64 7.75
N ALA A 167 16.48 -14.99 9.01
CA ALA A 167 16.18 -14.01 10.06
C ALA A 167 17.30 -12.98 10.31
N SER A 168 18.54 -13.28 9.91
CA SER A 168 19.68 -12.36 9.99
C SER A 168 19.91 -11.56 8.71
N THR A 169 19.22 -11.89 7.62
CA THR A 169 19.36 -11.20 6.34
C THR A 169 18.61 -9.88 6.39
N ARG A 170 19.33 -8.77 6.25
CA ARG A 170 18.72 -7.45 6.02
C ARG A 170 18.80 -7.14 4.54
N LEU A 171 17.70 -7.41 3.85
CA LEU A 171 17.56 -7.19 2.42
C LEU A 171 16.53 -6.08 2.19
N GLU A 172 16.86 -5.16 1.30
CA GLU A 172 15.90 -4.18 0.81
C GLU A 172 15.46 -4.55 -0.61
N ALA A 173 14.17 -4.39 -0.86
CA ALA A 173 13.54 -4.59 -2.16
C ALA A 173 12.80 -3.32 -2.57
N GLU A 174 12.63 -3.11 -3.87
CA GLU A 174 11.76 -2.02 -4.34
C GLU A 174 10.32 -2.28 -3.89
N MET A 175 9.65 -1.25 -3.37
CA MET A 175 8.24 -1.34 -3.00
C MET A 175 7.41 -1.90 -4.16
N GLY A 176 6.55 -2.88 -3.90
CA GLY A 176 5.77 -3.59 -4.91
C GLY A 176 6.47 -4.80 -5.53
N SER A 177 7.74 -5.06 -5.19
CA SER A 177 8.42 -6.30 -5.60
C SER A 177 7.76 -7.53 -4.98
N GLY A 178 7.94 -8.67 -5.65
CA GLY A 178 7.41 -9.95 -5.20
C GLY A 178 8.42 -10.77 -4.39
N VAL A 179 7.93 -11.53 -3.41
CA VAL A 179 8.68 -12.53 -2.64
C VAL A 179 8.11 -13.92 -2.96
N THR A 180 8.98 -14.88 -3.25
CA THR A 180 8.59 -16.27 -3.44
C THR A 180 8.52 -16.98 -2.09
N LEU A 181 7.40 -17.64 -1.80
CA LEU A 181 7.17 -18.38 -0.56
C LEU A 181 7.12 -19.88 -0.84
N TYR A 182 7.91 -20.65 -0.11
CA TYR A 182 7.82 -22.10 -0.08
C TYR A 182 6.91 -22.51 1.07
N VAL A 183 5.84 -23.24 0.74
CA VAL A 183 4.73 -23.49 1.66
C VAL A 183 4.52 -24.99 1.82
N GLY A 184 4.28 -25.44 3.05
CA GLY A 184 3.97 -26.83 3.35
C GLY A 184 2.61 -27.26 2.82
N VAL A 185 2.51 -28.52 2.39
CA VAL A 185 1.27 -29.22 2.07
C VAL A 185 1.31 -30.65 2.60
N GLU A 186 0.29 -31.00 3.39
CA GLU A 186 0.11 -32.35 3.89
C GLU A 186 -0.33 -33.31 2.78
N SER A 187 0.17 -34.54 2.83
CA SER A 187 -0.21 -35.58 1.88
C SER A 187 -1.73 -35.79 1.89
N GLY A 188 -2.35 -35.71 0.71
CA GLY A 188 -3.81 -35.81 0.57
C GLY A 188 -4.58 -34.48 0.67
N HIS A 189 -3.96 -33.40 1.15
CA HIS A 189 -4.56 -32.06 1.29
C HIS A 189 -4.09 -31.07 0.20
N ALA A 190 -3.70 -31.56 -0.97
CA ALA A 190 -3.17 -30.74 -2.06
C ALA A 190 -4.24 -30.03 -2.91
N GLY A 191 -5.53 -30.15 -2.58
CA GLY A 191 -6.64 -29.56 -3.32
C GLY A 191 -7.17 -28.27 -2.68
N THR A 192 -7.60 -27.34 -3.52
CA THR A 192 -8.28 -26.10 -3.14
C THR A 192 -9.38 -25.75 -4.16
N VAL A 193 -10.19 -24.75 -3.86
CA VAL A 193 -11.24 -24.26 -4.75
C VAL A 193 -10.84 -22.90 -5.30
N VAL A 194 -10.92 -22.74 -6.62
CA VAL A 194 -10.65 -21.46 -7.27
C VAL A 194 -11.75 -20.46 -6.88
N PRO A 195 -11.44 -19.34 -6.21
CA PRO A 195 -12.44 -18.36 -5.83
C PRO A 195 -12.94 -17.58 -7.05
N GLN A 196 -14.15 -17.01 -6.94
CA GLN A 196 -14.62 -16.04 -7.92
C GLN A 196 -13.92 -14.69 -7.71
N THR A 197 -13.26 -14.22 -8.78
CA THR A 197 -12.53 -12.94 -8.86
C THR A 197 -13.14 -11.98 -9.86
N VAL A 198 -14.07 -12.44 -10.72
CA VAL A 198 -14.77 -11.57 -11.67
C VAL A 198 -15.51 -10.45 -10.94
N GLY A 199 -15.27 -9.21 -11.38
CA GLY A 199 -15.79 -7.97 -10.78
C GLY A 199 -14.82 -7.30 -9.79
N LEU A 200 -13.81 -8.02 -9.30
CA LEU A 200 -12.84 -7.49 -8.34
C LEU A 200 -11.74 -6.68 -9.04
N PRO A 201 -11.17 -5.66 -8.38
CA PRO A 201 -9.93 -5.04 -8.81
C PRO A 201 -8.75 -6.02 -8.69
N LEU A 202 -7.67 -5.77 -9.43
CA LEU A 202 -6.51 -6.67 -9.48
C LEU A 202 -5.93 -7.00 -8.11
N HIS A 203 -5.77 -6.00 -7.25
CA HIS A 203 -5.18 -6.19 -5.92
C HIS A 203 -6.03 -7.12 -5.04
N GLU A 204 -7.36 -6.94 -5.04
CA GLU A 204 -8.28 -7.78 -4.26
C GLU A 204 -8.35 -9.20 -4.83
N ALA A 205 -8.35 -9.34 -6.16
CA ALA A 205 -8.28 -10.63 -6.82
C ALA A 205 -6.99 -11.39 -6.45
N ARG A 206 -5.84 -10.70 -6.38
CA ARG A 206 -4.57 -11.28 -5.92
C ARG A 206 -4.65 -11.76 -4.48
N SER A 207 -5.09 -10.91 -3.57
CA SER A 207 -5.21 -11.25 -2.15
C SER A 207 -6.14 -12.46 -1.96
N ARG A 208 -7.28 -12.51 -2.66
CA ARG A 208 -8.23 -13.62 -2.58
C ARG A 208 -7.65 -14.93 -3.13
N LEU A 209 -6.85 -14.88 -4.19
CA LEU A 209 -6.20 -16.06 -4.76
C LEU A 209 -5.10 -16.61 -3.84
N TRP A 210 -4.24 -15.75 -3.29
CA TRP A 210 -3.21 -16.17 -2.34
C TRP A 210 -3.80 -16.75 -1.05
N GLU A 211 -4.93 -16.21 -0.56
CA GLU A 211 -5.64 -16.76 0.59
C GLU A 211 -6.19 -18.17 0.35
N GLN A 212 -6.50 -18.52 -0.91
CA GLN A 212 -6.87 -19.88 -1.31
C GLN A 212 -5.66 -20.77 -1.68
N GLY A 213 -4.44 -20.26 -1.50
CA GLY A 213 -3.20 -20.98 -1.83
C GLY A 213 -2.94 -21.09 -3.34
N LEU A 214 -3.48 -20.17 -4.14
CA LEU A 214 -3.34 -20.15 -5.59
C LEU A 214 -2.37 -19.07 -6.04
N ASN A 215 -1.72 -19.32 -7.18
CA ASN A 215 -0.82 -18.39 -7.83
C ASN A 215 -1.53 -17.54 -8.86
N ILE A 216 -0.98 -16.36 -9.11
CA ILE A 216 -1.40 -15.52 -10.24
C ILE A 216 -0.68 -16.02 -11.48
N GLY A 217 -1.46 -16.29 -12.52
CA GLY A 217 -0.96 -16.60 -13.84
C GLY A 217 -0.72 -15.35 -14.67
N ARG A 218 -1.13 -15.39 -15.93
CA ARG A 218 -1.05 -14.26 -16.84
C ARG A 218 -2.09 -13.21 -16.50
N VAL A 219 -1.66 -11.95 -16.38
CA VAL A 219 -2.55 -10.79 -16.23
C VAL A 219 -2.56 -10.04 -17.55
N LEU A 220 -3.73 -9.95 -18.19
CA LEU A 220 -3.92 -9.23 -19.45
C LEU A 220 -4.87 -8.06 -19.23
N PHE A 221 -4.55 -6.91 -19.82
CA PHE A 221 -5.40 -5.74 -19.82
C PHE A 221 -6.04 -5.55 -21.20
N ASP A 222 -7.31 -5.16 -21.21
CA ASP A 222 -8.01 -4.71 -22.41
C ASP A 222 -7.39 -3.43 -22.99
N GLU A 223 -7.74 -3.12 -24.23
CA GLU A 223 -7.32 -1.89 -24.90
C GLU A 223 -7.73 -0.64 -24.12
N GLY A 224 -6.88 0.40 -24.18
CA GLY A 224 -7.12 1.68 -23.50
C GLY A 224 -6.74 1.71 -22.02
N ILE A 225 -6.26 0.59 -21.46
CA ILE A 225 -5.73 0.54 -20.09
C ILE A 225 -4.25 0.92 -20.09
N ASN A 226 -3.89 1.85 -19.22
CA ASN A 226 -2.53 2.34 -18.99
C ASN A 226 -2.23 2.41 -17.48
N LEU A 227 -1.01 2.83 -17.13
CA LEU A 227 -0.56 2.88 -15.74
C LEU A 227 -1.40 3.81 -14.83
N LEU A 228 -2.08 4.79 -15.41
CA LEU A 228 -2.88 5.78 -14.68
C LEU A 228 -4.28 5.24 -14.33
N ASN A 229 -4.91 4.52 -15.26
CA ASN A 229 -6.29 4.05 -15.11
C ASN A 229 -6.41 2.54 -14.74
N GLN A 230 -5.32 1.77 -14.77
CA GLN A 230 -5.33 0.34 -14.44
C GLN A 230 -5.90 0.01 -13.04
N LYS A 231 -5.84 0.94 -12.08
CA LYS A 231 -6.39 0.75 -10.73
C LYS A 231 -7.92 0.65 -10.72
N GLU A 232 -8.57 1.22 -11.73
CA GLU A 232 -10.03 1.19 -11.91
C GLU A 232 -10.49 -0.06 -12.66
N ALA A 233 -9.56 -0.74 -13.35
CA ALA A 233 -9.86 -1.93 -14.13
C ALA A 233 -10.28 -3.10 -13.22
N ARG A 234 -11.25 -3.88 -13.70
CA ARG A 234 -11.82 -5.02 -12.98
C ARG A 234 -11.65 -6.29 -13.78
N VAL A 235 -11.46 -7.40 -13.08
CA VAL A 235 -11.40 -8.72 -13.71
C VAL A 235 -12.75 -9.00 -14.38
N TYR A 236 -12.76 -9.22 -15.69
CA TYR A 236 -13.96 -9.68 -16.40
C TYR A 236 -13.87 -11.15 -16.77
N LEU A 237 -12.66 -11.71 -16.86
CA LEU A 237 -12.45 -13.11 -17.16
C LEU A 237 -11.35 -13.67 -16.27
N GLN A 238 -11.58 -14.87 -15.75
CA GLN A 238 -10.57 -15.67 -15.07
C GLN A 238 -10.50 -17.07 -15.69
N SER A 239 -9.32 -17.68 -15.66
CA SER A 239 -9.13 -19.07 -16.03
C SER A 239 -8.13 -19.72 -15.07
N PRO A 240 -8.48 -20.80 -14.36
CA PRO A 240 -9.76 -21.50 -14.38
C PRO A 240 -10.94 -20.68 -13.82
N SER A 241 -12.17 -21.09 -14.15
CA SER A 241 -13.40 -20.48 -13.62
C SER A 241 -13.54 -20.72 -12.11
N GLY A 242 -14.26 -19.82 -11.43
CA GLY A 242 -14.56 -19.97 -10.00
C GLY A 242 -15.29 -21.28 -9.67
N GLU A 243 -15.17 -21.70 -8.42
CA GLU A 243 -15.70 -22.95 -7.84
C GLU A 243 -15.12 -24.24 -8.41
N ARG A 244 -14.17 -24.15 -9.35
CA ARG A 244 -13.46 -25.32 -9.87
C ARG A 244 -12.41 -25.80 -8.85
N SER A 245 -12.28 -27.10 -8.71
CA SER A 245 -11.18 -27.71 -7.93
C SER A 245 -9.84 -27.52 -8.65
N ALA A 246 -8.82 -27.14 -7.90
CA ALA A 246 -7.46 -26.94 -8.38
C ALA A 246 -6.46 -27.45 -7.34
N ALA A 247 -5.23 -27.75 -7.77
CA ALA A 247 -4.17 -28.06 -6.83
C ALA A 247 -3.65 -26.76 -6.16
N LEU A 248 -3.19 -26.84 -4.92
CA LEU A 248 -2.45 -25.75 -4.28
C LEU A 248 -1.25 -25.34 -5.15
N GLY A 249 -1.03 -24.04 -5.28
CA GLY A 249 -0.02 -23.45 -6.16
C GLY A 249 -0.40 -23.38 -7.63
N SER A 250 -1.59 -23.86 -8.03
CA SER A 250 -2.09 -23.69 -9.41
C SER A 250 -2.21 -22.22 -9.77
N LYS A 251 -1.95 -21.90 -11.04
CA LYS A 251 -2.04 -20.54 -11.56
C LYS A 251 -3.46 -20.21 -12.04
N VAL A 252 -3.89 -18.99 -11.77
CA VAL A 252 -5.14 -18.41 -12.29
C VAL A 252 -4.82 -17.20 -13.14
N ASP A 253 -5.12 -17.29 -14.43
CA ASP A 253 -4.98 -16.20 -15.39
C ASP A 253 -6.16 -15.23 -15.23
N LEU A 254 -5.88 -13.93 -15.32
CA LEU A 254 -6.85 -12.86 -15.15
C LEU A 254 -6.84 -11.93 -16.36
N ARG A 255 -8.02 -11.53 -16.83
CA ARG A 255 -8.17 -10.45 -17.81
C ARG A 255 -9.00 -9.31 -17.22
N LEU A 256 -8.50 -8.09 -17.37
CA LEU A 256 -9.09 -6.90 -16.80
C LEU A 256 -9.59 -5.95 -17.88
N THR A 257 -10.69 -5.25 -17.60
CA THR A 257 -11.31 -4.28 -18.51
C THR A 257 -11.84 -3.07 -17.72
N LEU A 258 -11.96 -1.93 -18.40
CA LEU A 258 -12.69 -0.75 -17.94
C LEU A 258 -14.13 -0.71 -18.49
N ASP A 259 -14.45 -1.55 -19.48
CA ASP A 259 -15.78 -1.59 -20.09
C ASP A 259 -16.80 -2.23 -19.14
N ARG A 260 -17.72 -1.40 -18.64
CA ARG A 260 -18.77 -1.80 -17.71
C ARG A 260 -19.78 -2.77 -18.32
N LYS A 261 -20.10 -2.64 -19.61
CA LYS A 261 -21.06 -3.50 -20.30
C LYS A 261 -20.46 -4.88 -20.53
N LYS A 262 -19.22 -4.93 -21.00
CA LYS A 262 -18.46 -6.17 -21.11
C LYS A 262 -18.37 -6.87 -19.76
N LEU A 263 -18.06 -6.11 -18.69
CA LEU A 263 -18.01 -6.66 -17.34
C LEU A 263 -19.35 -7.28 -16.89
N SER A 264 -20.49 -6.62 -17.12
CA SER A 264 -21.80 -7.17 -16.72
C SER A 264 -22.13 -8.48 -17.43
N ASP A 265 -21.89 -8.55 -18.74
CA ASP A 265 -22.20 -9.72 -19.55
C ASP A 265 -21.34 -10.93 -19.13
N HIS A 266 -20.05 -10.69 -18.91
CA HIS A 266 -19.13 -11.71 -18.45
C HIS A 266 -19.38 -12.15 -17.01
N ARG A 267 -19.83 -11.24 -16.13
CA ARG A 267 -20.16 -11.58 -14.73
C ARG A 267 -21.31 -12.59 -14.67
N THR A 268 -22.39 -12.39 -15.44
CA THR A 268 -23.50 -13.36 -15.50
C THR A 268 -23.04 -14.72 -16.03
N THR A 269 -22.16 -14.72 -17.04
CA THR A 269 -21.61 -15.96 -17.59
C THR A 269 -20.73 -16.69 -16.58
N ALA A 270 -19.87 -15.95 -15.87
CA ALA A 270 -18.99 -16.49 -14.84
C ALA A 270 -19.78 -17.04 -13.63
N GLU A 271 -20.85 -16.38 -13.21
CA GLU A 271 -21.74 -16.88 -12.15
C GLU A 271 -22.44 -18.19 -12.56
N LYS A 272 -22.90 -18.31 -13.80
CA LYS A 272 -23.48 -19.56 -14.34
C LYS A 272 -22.46 -20.69 -14.36
N GLN A 273 -21.24 -20.42 -14.85
CA GLN A 273 -20.15 -21.39 -14.87
C GLN A 273 -19.75 -21.83 -13.46
N ALA A 274 -19.57 -20.90 -12.53
CA ALA A 274 -19.24 -21.20 -11.14
C ALA A 274 -20.32 -22.07 -10.46
N ARG A 275 -21.60 -21.76 -10.66
CA ARG A 275 -22.70 -22.59 -10.15
C ARG A 275 -22.69 -24.01 -10.72
N LYS A 276 -22.35 -24.16 -12.01
CA LYS A 276 -22.20 -25.48 -12.65
C LYS A 276 -21.02 -26.24 -12.05
N SER A 277 -19.85 -25.63 -11.96
CA SER A 277 -18.65 -26.25 -11.38
C SER A 277 -18.82 -26.62 -9.90
N ALA A 278 -19.50 -25.77 -9.12
CA ALA A 278 -19.84 -26.08 -7.73
C ALA A 278 -20.73 -27.34 -7.63
N ARG A 279 -21.74 -27.46 -8.50
CA ARG A 279 -22.62 -28.65 -8.53
C ARG A 279 -21.84 -29.91 -8.90
N GLU A 280 -21.05 -29.85 -9.97
CA GLU A 280 -20.21 -30.97 -10.43
C GLU A 280 -19.21 -31.41 -9.35
N ARG A 281 -18.63 -30.46 -8.61
CA ARG A 281 -17.75 -30.76 -7.48
C ARG A 281 -18.48 -31.50 -6.36
N VAL A 282 -19.64 -30.97 -5.94
CA VAL A 282 -20.45 -31.60 -4.87
C VAL A 282 -20.91 -33.00 -5.27
N THR A 283 -21.28 -33.23 -6.53
CA THR A 283 -21.64 -34.56 -7.02
C THR A 283 -20.44 -35.51 -7.00
N ALA A 284 -19.28 -35.07 -7.48
CA ALA A 284 -18.06 -35.88 -7.48
C ALA A 284 -17.58 -36.23 -6.05
N GLU A 285 -17.70 -35.29 -5.10
CA GLU A 285 -17.39 -35.52 -3.69
C GLU A 285 -18.33 -36.57 -3.07
N ARG A 286 -19.64 -36.51 -3.36
CA ARG A 286 -20.62 -37.52 -2.91
C ARG A 286 -20.33 -38.90 -3.50
N GLU A 287 -20.13 -38.99 -4.81
CA GLU A 287 -19.80 -40.27 -5.46
C GLU A 287 -18.52 -40.89 -4.90
N ARG A 288 -17.52 -40.07 -4.60
CA ARG A 288 -16.28 -40.52 -3.98
C ARG A 288 -16.52 -41.04 -2.56
N ALA A 289 -17.33 -40.35 -1.75
CA ALA A 289 -17.70 -40.81 -0.42
C ALA A 289 -18.43 -42.16 -0.47
N ASP A 290 -19.47 -42.28 -1.32
CA ASP A 290 -20.23 -43.52 -1.50
C ASP A 290 -19.33 -44.68 -1.96
N SER A 291 -18.36 -44.41 -2.84
CA SER A 291 -17.41 -45.42 -3.31
C SER A 291 -16.48 -45.94 -2.20
N LEU A 292 -16.04 -45.06 -1.30
CA LEU A 292 -15.21 -45.40 -0.14
C LEU A 292 -16.01 -46.23 0.88
N GLU A 293 -17.28 -45.85 1.12
CA GLU A 293 -18.18 -46.60 2.00
C GLU A 293 -18.43 -48.02 1.47
N ARG A 294 -18.68 -48.18 0.17
CA ARG A 294 -18.83 -49.52 -0.44
C ARG A 294 -17.55 -50.35 -0.35
N ALA A 295 -16.39 -49.74 -0.55
CA ALA A 295 -15.11 -50.42 -0.42
C ALA A 295 -14.85 -50.90 1.02
N HIS A 296 -15.25 -50.11 2.02
CA HIS A 296 -15.19 -50.50 3.42
C HIS A 296 -16.23 -51.58 3.79
N ALA A 297 -17.45 -51.50 3.27
CA ALA A 297 -18.49 -52.49 3.52
C ALA A 297 -18.22 -53.85 2.84
N GLY A 298 -17.44 -53.88 1.75
CA GLY A 298 -17.09 -55.08 1.00
C GLY A 298 -15.98 -55.96 1.59
N HIS A 299 -15.31 -55.54 2.67
CA HIS A 299 -14.34 -56.36 3.39
C HIS A 299 -15.00 -57.02 4.61
N PRO A 300 -15.43 -58.30 4.55
CA PRO A 300 -15.79 -59.02 5.76
C PRO A 300 -14.53 -59.13 6.64
N ALA A 301 -14.63 -58.74 7.90
CA ALA A 301 -13.59 -58.99 8.89
C ALA A 301 -13.20 -60.48 8.85
N PRO A 302 -11.91 -60.86 8.89
CA PRO A 302 -11.56 -62.26 9.04
C PRO A 302 -12.20 -62.74 10.34
N ALA A 303 -13.20 -63.62 10.22
CA ALA A 303 -13.78 -64.30 11.34
C ALA A 303 -12.65 -65.05 12.05
N GLY A 304 -12.24 -64.55 13.22
CA GLY A 304 -11.33 -65.25 14.10
C GLY A 304 -11.96 -66.59 14.42
N GLY A 305 -11.40 -67.65 13.81
CA GLY A 305 -11.74 -69.02 14.16
C GLY A 305 -11.37 -69.24 15.61
N ALA A 306 -12.38 -69.29 16.48
CA ALA A 306 -12.27 -69.88 17.79
C ALA A 306 -12.00 -71.38 17.60
N THR A 307 -10.75 -71.79 17.70
CA THR A 307 -10.42 -73.19 17.97
C THR A 307 -10.40 -73.37 19.49
N ASN A 308 -11.51 -73.92 20.01
CA ASN A 308 -11.53 -74.60 21.29
C ASN A 308 -10.41 -75.65 21.32
N ASN A 309 -9.56 -75.57 22.33
CA ASN A 309 -8.72 -76.69 22.78
C ASN A 309 -8.82 -76.73 24.31
N ASP A 310 -9.98 -77.17 24.79
CA ASP A 310 -10.07 -77.88 26.05
C ASP A 310 -9.91 -79.36 25.73
N GLU A 311 -8.73 -79.92 26.04
CA GLU A 311 -8.52 -81.24 26.63
C GLU A 311 -7.05 -81.67 26.47
N PHE A 312 -6.57 -82.39 27.50
CA PHE A 312 -5.46 -83.35 27.45
C PHE A 312 -4.04 -82.85 27.80
N PHE A 313 -3.70 -82.84 29.10
CA PHE A 313 -2.90 -83.94 29.70
C PHE A 313 -2.73 -83.78 31.22
N ASP A 314 -3.23 -84.79 31.93
CA ASP A 314 -2.77 -85.26 33.24
C ASP A 314 -1.30 -85.70 33.17
N ARG A 315 -0.42 -85.13 34.03
CA ARG A 315 0.59 -85.81 34.87
C ARG A 315 1.61 -84.85 35.48
#